data_AF-A0A392R683-F1
#
_entry.id   AF-A0A392R683-F1
#
_cell.length_a   1.000
_cell.length_b   1.000
_cell.length_c   1.000
_cell.angle_alpha   90.00
_cell.angle_beta   90.00
_cell.angle_gamma   90.00
#
_symmetry.space_group_name_H-M   'P 1'
#
loop_
_entity.id
_entity.type
_entity.pdbx_description
1 polymer ?
#
loop_
_entity_poly.entity_id
_entity_poly.type
_entity_poly.pdbx_seq_one_letter_code
_entity_poly.pdbx_strand_id
1 'polypeptide(L)' 'RSLKDEFGDEVYDAVVTALKELNEYNPSGRYSIPELWNYKEGRKASLKECVSYLLKQWKQQKSNKRKRA' A
#
# COMPACT_ATOMS: atom_id res chain seq x y z
N ARG A 1 -9.62 -27.70 18.08
CA ARG A 1 -8.22 -27.34 18.45
C ARG A 1 -8.03 -25.88 18.11
N SER A 2 -7.43 -25.09 19.00
CA SER A 2 -7.06 -23.71 18.68
C SER A 2 -5.70 -23.69 17.99
N LEU A 3 -5.41 -22.61 17.25
CA LEU A 3 -4.10 -22.38 16.63
C LEU A 3 -2.97 -22.47 17.68
N LYS A 4 -3.23 -21.98 18.90
CA LYS A 4 -2.30 -22.02 20.02
C LYS A 4 -2.02 -23.45 20.49
N ASP A 5 -3.05 -24.29 20.58
CA ASP A 5 -2.90 -25.69 21.01
C ASP A 5 -2.10 -26.54 20.01
N GLU A 6 -2.07 -26.14 18.73
CA GLU A 6 -1.51 -26.94 17.64
C GLU A 6 -0.10 -26.51 17.24
N PHE A 7 0.24 -25.21 17.40
CA PHE A 7 1.52 -24.64 16.96
C PHE A 7 2.30 -23.94 18.08
N GLY A 8 1.75 -23.87 19.29
CA GLY A 8 2.39 -23.23 20.45
C GLY A 8 2.30 -21.71 20.43
N ASP A 9 2.83 -21.12 21.51
CA ASP A 9 2.68 -19.70 21.84
C ASP A 9 3.42 -18.79 20.85
N GLU A 10 4.62 -19.16 20.42
CA GLU A 10 5.45 -18.33 19.53
C GLU A 10 4.79 -18.11 18.16
N VAL A 11 4.26 -19.18 17.54
CA VAL A 11 3.58 -19.09 16.25
C VAL A 11 2.27 -18.30 16.39
N TYR A 12 1.54 -18.53 17.48
CA TYR A 12 0.34 -17.77 17.79
C TYR A 12 0.61 -16.27 17.92
N ASP A 13 1.63 -15.89 18.68
CA ASP A 13 2.00 -14.49 18.92
C ASP A 13 2.50 -13.80 17.65
N ALA A 14 3.24 -14.51 16.79
CA ALA A 14 3.67 -14.01 15.49
C ALA A 14 2.46 -13.70 14.57
N VAL A 15 1.47 -14.60 14.51
CA VAL A 15 0.25 -14.41 13.72
C VAL A 15 -0.59 -13.26 14.27
N VAL A 16 -0.75 -13.17 15.59
CA VAL A 16 -1.47 -12.06 16.24
C VAL A 16 -0.81 -10.72 15.95
N THR A 17 0.52 -10.66 15.98
CA THR A 17 1.29 -9.45 15.69
C THR A 17 1.09 -9.01 14.25
N ALA A 18 1.28 -9.92 13.27
CA ALA A 18 1.06 -9.61 11.87
C ALA A 18 -0.38 -9.13 11.58
N LEU A 19 -1.38 -9.75 12.22
CA LEU A 19 -2.78 -9.33 12.09
C LEU A 19 -3.04 -7.94 12.68
N LYS A 20 -2.38 -7.57 13.78
CA LYS A 20 -2.46 -6.23 14.36
C LYS A 20 -1.85 -5.19 13.44
N GLU A 21 -0.66 -5.44 12.90
CA GLU A 21 0.02 -4.55 11.96
C GLU A 21 -0.82 -4.31 10.70
N LEU A 22 -1.42 -5.38 10.12
CA LEU A 22 -2.32 -5.25 8.97
C LEU A 22 -3.57 -4.43 9.28
N ASN A 23 -4.14 -4.58 10.48
CA ASN A 23 -5.30 -3.81 10.90
C ASN A 23 -4.97 -2.33 11.16
N GLU A 24 -3.79 -2.03 11.70
CA GLU A 24 -3.36 -0.65 11.93
C GLU A 24 -3.10 0.08 10.60
N TYR A 25 -2.50 -0.61 9.63
CA TYR A 25 -2.18 -0.02 8.34
C TYR A 25 -3.39 0.08 7.39
N ASN A 26 -4.23 -0.96 7.32
CA ASN A 26 -5.40 -1.00 6.46
C ASN A 26 -6.50 -1.90 7.07
N PRO A 27 -7.34 -1.35 7.98
CA PRO A 27 -8.32 -2.15 8.72
C PRO A 27 -9.33 -2.87 7.82
N SER A 28 -9.77 -2.21 6.75
CA SER A 28 -10.77 -2.77 5.83
C SER A 28 -10.19 -3.81 4.89
N GLY A 29 -8.97 -3.60 4.39
CA GLY A 29 -8.40 -4.44 3.34
C GLY A 29 -7.42 -5.49 3.84
N ARG A 30 -6.68 -5.21 4.92
CA ARG A 30 -5.59 -6.04 5.45
C ARG A 30 -4.57 -6.48 4.39
N TYR A 31 -4.34 -5.64 3.37
CA TYR A 31 -3.33 -5.83 2.34
C TYR A 31 -2.34 -4.66 2.34
N SER A 32 -1.13 -4.94 1.89
CA SER A 32 -0.08 -3.94 1.69
C SER A 32 -0.49 -2.94 0.61
N ILE A 33 -0.43 -1.64 0.92
CA ILE A 33 -0.77 -0.57 -0.02
C ILE A 33 0.53 -0.07 -0.64
N PRO A 34 0.66 -0.05 -1.97
CA PRO A 34 1.81 0.55 -2.63
C PRO A 34 1.94 2.04 -2.30
N GLU A 35 3.11 2.47 -1.86
CA GLU A 35 3.39 3.87 -1.56
C GLU A 35 4.22 4.53 -2.66
N LEU A 36 3.91 5.79 -2.96
CA LEU A 36 4.67 6.59 -3.92
C LEU A 36 5.95 7.10 -3.26
N TRP A 37 7.09 6.88 -3.93
CA TRP A 37 8.40 7.35 -3.50
C TRP A 37 8.93 8.46 -4.40
N ASN A 38 9.51 9.50 -3.79
CA ASN A 38 10.35 10.44 -4.50
C ASN A 38 11.79 9.91 -4.49
N TYR A 39 12.15 9.16 -5.53
CA TYR A 39 13.49 8.58 -5.68
C TYR A 39 14.61 9.63 -5.75
N LYS A 40 14.31 10.88 -6.16
CA LYS A 40 15.32 11.95 -6.19
C LYS A 40 15.68 12.42 -4.78
N GLU A 41 14.70 12.43 -3.88
CA GLU A 41 14.90 12.85 -2.49
C GLU A 41 15.08 11.68 -1.52
N GLY A 42 15.00 10.43 -2.00
CA GLY A 42 15.20 9.24 -1.18
C GLY A 42 14.18 9.07 -0.06
N ARG A 43 12.96 9.59 -0.24
CA ARG A 43 11.88 9.52 0.76
C ARG A 43 10.53 9.21 0.13
N LYS A 44 9.55 8.85 0.97
CA LYS A 44 8.14 8.80 0.56
C LYS A 44 7.73 10.15 -0.05
N ALA A 45 7.03 10.08 -1.17
CA ALA A 45 6.52 11.26 -1.84
C ALA A 45 5.47 11.95 -0.95
N SER A 46 5.53 13.28 -0.90
CA SER A 46 4.51 14.09 -0.24
C SER A 46 3.20 14.04 -1.01
N LEU A 47 2.09 14.31 -0.33
CA LEU A 47 0.77 14.34 -0.95
C LEU A 47 0.72 15.26 -2.19
N LYS A 48 1.39 16.42 -2.11
CA LYS A 48 1.48 17.38 -3.22
C LYS A 48 2.18 16.78 -4.44
N GLU A 49 3.26 16.03 -4.24
CA GLU A 49 3.99 15.35 -5.30
C GLU A 49 3.14 14.24 -5.93
N CYS A 50 2.46 13.45 -5.11
CA CYS A 50 1.55 12.38 -5.55
C CYS A 50 0.41 12.92 -6.41
N VAL A 51 -0.30 13.97 -5.94
CA VAL A 51 -1.40 14.58 -6.70
C VAL A 51 -0.89 15.17 -8.02
N SER A 52 0.25 15.86 -7.98
CA SER A 52 0.86 16.44 -9.19
C SER A 52 1.22 15.36 -10.20
N TYR A 53 1.76 14.22 -9.74
CA TYR A 53 2.08 13.07 -10.58
C TYR A 53 0.81 12.46 -11.21
N LEU A 54 -0.23 12.21 -10.42
CA LEU A 54 -1.50 11.66 -10.91
C LEU A 54 -2.15 12.56 -11.97
N LEU A 55 -2.18 13.88 -11.74
CA LEU A 55 -2.71 14.85 -12.70
C LEU A 55 -1.92 14.83 -14.01
N LYS A 56 -0.59 14.70 -13.96
CA LYS A 56 0.25 14.58 -15.15
C LYS A 56 -0.07 13.30 -15.94
N GLN A 57 -0.18 12.16 -15.26
CA GLN A 57 -0.52 10.87 -15.89
C GLN A 57 -1.90 10.92 -16.55
N TRP A 58 -2.89 11.51 -15.88
CA TRP A 58 -4.24 11.67 -16.41
C TRP A 58 -4.29 12.53 -17.68
N LYS A 59 -3.58 13.66 -17.69
CA LYS A 59 -3.47 14.54 -18.88
C LYS A 59 -2.81 13.82 -20.05
N GLN A 60 -1.74 13.05 -19.80
CA GLN A 60 -1.06 12.25 -20.82
C GLN A 60 -1.98 11.20 -21.42
N GLN A 61 -2.71 10.45 -20.58
CA GLN A 61 -3.68 9.46 -21.07
C GLN A 61 -4.76 10.09 -21.94
N LYS A 62 -5.32 11.24 -21.55
CA LYS A 62 -6.33 11.94 -22.36
C LYS A 62 -5.77 12.39 -23.72
N SER A 63 -4.55 12.92 -23.75
CA SER A 63 -3.90 13.31 -25.01
C SER A 63 -3.68 12.12 -25.93
N ASN A 64 -3.21 10.99 -25.39
CA ASN A 64 -2.99 9.78 -26.17
C ASN A 64 -4.29 9.19 -26.72
N LYS A 65 -5.40 9.25 -25.98
CA LYS A 65 -6.71 8.82 -26.49
C LYS A 65 -7.17 9.67 -27.68
N ARG A 66 -6.99 11.00 -27.62
CA ARG A 66 -7.34 11.91 -28.73
C ARG A 66 -6.50 11.67 -29.98
N LYS A 67 -5.22 11.30 -29.84
CA LYS A 67 -4.34 10.99 -30.97
C LYS A 67 -4.64 9.65 -31.65
N ARG A 68 -5.39 8.78 -30.99
CA ARG A 68 -5.78 7.45 -31.49
C ARG A 68 -7.18 7.43 -32.10
N ALA A 69 -7.92 8.54 -32.00
CA ALA A 69 -9.24 8.73 -32.57
C ALA A 69 -9.13 9.38 -33.95
#